data_AF-A0A1V0P4M4-F1
#
_entry.id   AF-A0A1V0P4M4-F1
#
_cell.length_a   1.000
_cell.length_b   1.000
_cell.length_c   1.000
_cell.angle_alpha   90.00
_cell.angle_beta   90.00
_cell.angle_gamma   90.00
#
_symmetry.space_group_name_H-M   'P 1'
#
loop_
_entity.id
_entity.type
_entity.pdbx_description
1 polymer ?
#
loop_
_entity_poly.entity_id
_entity_poly.type
_entity_poly.pdbx_seq_one_letter_code
_entity_poly.pdbx_strand_id
1 'polypeptide(L)'
;MRDRSADERLMLGPKILFKENQIDEINREYRNQENQLERFHSEMNRLFNAEEELYFQAQQEGENTSWKESEFQAVRQEVQRVVSTESELIHQGYGQARLTIQDNIDQLHKERNALPWD
;
A
#
# COMPACT_ATOMS: atom_id res chain seq x y z
N MET A 1 8.66 46.26 18.92
CA MET A 1 7.51 45.39 18.62
C MET A 1 8.07 44.04 18.24
N ARG A 2 7.61 42.95 18.86
CA ARG A 2 7.97 41.59 18.44
C ARG A 2 7.30 41.36 17.09
N ASP A 3 8.07 41.00 16.05
CA ASP A 3 7.53 40.74 14.72
C ASP A 3 6.67 39.45 14.80
N ARG A 4 5.36 39.63 14.90
CA ARG A 4 4.39 38.54 14.94
C ARG A 4 4.45 37.68 13.68
N SER A 5 4.81 38.27 12.54
CA SER A 5 4.95 37.58 11.26
C SER A 5 6.19 36.68 11.25
N ALA A 6 7.30 37.10 11.87
CA ALA A 6 8.46 36.24 12.10
C ALA A 6 8.12 35.05 13.02
N ASP A 7 7.41 35.29 14.12
CA ASP A 7 6.98 34.23 15.04
C ASP A 7 6.04 33.23 14.33
N GLU A 8 5.09 33.71 13.51
CA GLU A 8 4.19 32.86 12.72
C GLU A 8 4.92 32.03 11.65
N ARG A 9 5.89 32.62 10.93
CA ARG A 9 6.74 31.87 9.99
C ARG A 9 7.56 30.78 10.68
N LEU A 10 8.09 31.07 11.87
CA LEU A 10 8.82 30.10 12.68
C LEU A 10 7.93 28.94 13.12
N MET A 11 6.64 29.21 13.40
CA MET A 11 5.68 28.16 13.77
C MET A 11 5.21 27.32 12.58
N LEU A 12 5.18 27.86 11.36
CA LEU A 12 4.80 27.14 10.14
C LEU A 12 5.89 26.17 9.67
N GLY A 13 7.18 26.49 9.90
CA GLY A 13 8.31 25.62 9.52
C GLY A 13 8.21 24.18 10.07
N PRO A 14 8.06 23.99 11.40
CA PRO A 14 7.89 22.67 11.99
C PRO A 14 6.64 21.93 11.49
N LYS A 15 5.55 22.64 11.16
CA LYS A 15 4.34 22.03 10.60
C LYS A 15 4.57 21.49 9.19
N ILE A 16 5.29 22.25 8.35
CA ILE A 16 5.69 21.81 7.01
C ILE A 16 6.58 20.57 7.13
N LEU A 17 7.64 20.63 7.94
CA LEU A 17 8.56 19.51 8.14
C LEU A 17 7.84 18.25 8.65
N PHE A 18 6.89 18.42 9.58
CA PHE A 18 6.08 17.31 10.06
C PHE A 18 5.29 16.66 8.92
N LYS A 19 4.68 17.45 8.02
CA LYS A 19 3.94 16.93 6.86
C LYS A 19 4.87 16.28 5.82
N GLU A 20 6.06 16.82 5.59
CA GLU A 20 7.07 16.20 4.73
C GLU A 20 7.49 14.82 5.27
N ASN A 21 7.71 14.72 6.60
CA ASN A 21 8.00 13.43 7.23
C ASN A 21 6.82 12.44 7.12
N GLN A 22 5.57 12.92 7.12
CA GLN A 22 4.41 12.06 6.88
C GLN A 22 4.43 11.46 5.47
N ILE A 23 4.93 12.18 4.45
CA ILE A 23 5.10 11.60 3.10
C ILE A 23 6.09 10.43 3.15
N ASP A 24 7.22 10.60 3.83
CA ASP A 24 8.22 9.54 3.95
C ASP A 24 7.68 8.32 4.72
N GLU A 25 6.86 8.54 5.74
CA GLU A 25 6.19 7.50 6.50
C GLU A 25 5.22 6.70 5.62
N ILE A 26 4.29 7.37 4.92
CA ILE A 26 3.34 6.66 4.05
C ILE A 26 4.06 5.95 2.88
N ASN A 27 5.18 6.49 2.39
CA ASN A 27 5.99 5.84 1.36
C ASN A 27 6.58 4.51 1.86
N ARG A 28 7.03 4.48 3.12
CA ARG A 28 7.56 3.26 3.75
C ARG A 28 6.46 2.24 3.99
N GLU A 29 5.31 2.69 4.50
CA GLU A 29 4.15 1.84 4.72
C GLU A 29 3.64 1.22 3.42
N TYR A 30 3.50 2.03 2.37
CA TYR A 30 3.11 1.60 1.03
C TYR A 30 4.02 0.49 0.50
N ARG A 31 5.34 0.71 0.50
CA ARG A 31 6.32 -0.31 0.08
C ARG A 31 6.25 -1.57 0.93
N ASN A 32 6.02 -1.42 2.24
CA ASN A 32 5.88 -2.57 3.14
C ASN A 32 4.63 -3.39 2.81
N GLN A 33 3.49 -2.74 2.54
CA GLN A 33 2.26 -3.41 2.14
C GLN A 33 2.39 -4.11 0.78
N GLU A 34 3.00 -3.47 -0.22
CA GLU A 34 3.31 -4.10 -1.51
C GLU A 34 4.16 -5.36 -1.34
N ASN A 35 5.24 -5.28 -0.56
CA ASN A 35 6.12 -6.41 -0.30
C ASN A 35 5.40 -7.55 0.43
N GLN A 36 4.50 -7.24 1.36
CA GLN A 36 3.71 -8.24 2.08
C GLN A 36 2.74 -8.95 1.14
N LEU A 37 2.07 -8.20 0.26
CA LEU A 37 1.14 -8.75 -0.72
C LEU A 37 1.86 -9.63 -1.75
N GLU A 38 3.04 -9.20 -2.23
CA GLU A 38 3.87 -9.98 -3.14
C GLU A 38 4.33 -11.29 -2.51
N ARG A 39 4.78 -11.25 -1.24
CA ARG A 39 5.16 -12.45 -0.49
C ARG A 39 3.99 -13.41 -0.32
N PHE A 40 2.82 -12.89 0.04
CA PHE A 40 1.61 -13.69 0.16
C PHE A 40 1.26 -14.36 -1.18
N HIS A 41 1.22 -13.60 -2.27
CA HIS A 41 0.91 -14.13 -3.60
C HIS A 41 1.93 -15.20 -4.04
N SER A 42 3.21 -14.97 -3.77
CA SER A 42 4.28 -15.92 -4.09
C SER A 42 4.15 -17.22 -3.31
N GLU A 43 3.86 -17.14 -2.01
CA GLU A 43 3.67 -18.32 -1.15
C GLU A 43 2.41 -19.09 -1.57
N MET A 44 1.32 -18.40 -1.87
CA MET A 44 0.11 -19.06 -2.37
C MET A 44 0.35 -19.78 -3.70
N ASN A 45 1.08 -19.16 -4.64
CA ASN A 45 1.45 -19.84 -5.88
C ASN A 45 2.35 -21.06 -5.65
N ARG A 46 3.28 -20.98 -4.70
CA ARG A 46 4.12 -22.14 -4.31
C ARG A 46 3.27 -23.28 -3.78
N LEU A 47 2.34 -22.99 -2.86
CA LEU A 47 1.41 -23.97 -2.32
C LEU A 47 0.51 -24.54 -3.41
N PHE A 48 0.08 -23.69 -4.36
CA PHE A 48 -0.78 -24.16 -5.44
C PHE A 48 -0.08 -25.15 -6.36
N ASN A 49 1.17 -24.88 -6.72
CA ASN A 49 1.97 -25.79 -7.53
C ASN A 49 2.24 -27.12 -6.79
N ALA A 50 2.54 -27.06 -5.49
CA ALA A 50 2.76 -28.27 -4.69
C ALA A 50 1.50 -29.16 -4.62
N GLU A 51 0.33 -28.55 -4.48
CA GLU A 51 -0.93 -29.28 -4.47
C GLU A 51 -1.25 -29.89 -5.85
N GLU A 52 -0.97 -29.16 -6.95
CA GLU A 52 -1.13 -29.69 -8.32
C GLU A 52 -0.24 -30.94 -8.55
N GLU A 53 0.99 -30.93 -8.04
CA GLU A 53 1.87 -32.10 -8.05
C GLU A 53 1.29 -33.29 -7.27
N LEU A 54 0.70 -33.04 -6.09
CA LEU A 54 0.03 -34.08 -5.29
C LEU A 54 -1.19 -34.66 -5.99
N TYR A 55 -2.02 -33.81 -6.63
CA TYR A 55 -3.16 -34.29 -7.41
C TYR A 55 -2.74 -35.16 -8.57
N PHE A 56 -1.68 -34.78 -9.28
CA PHE A 56 -1.15 -35.56 -10.38
C PHE A 56 -0.65 -36.93 -9.92
N GLN A 57 0.02 -37.01 -8.76
CA GLN A 57 0.45 -38.28 -8.17
C GLN A 57 -0.75 -39.16 -7.78
N ALA A 58 -1.75 -38.60 -7.10
CA ALA A 58 -2.96 -39.33 -6.70
C ALA A 58 -3.75 -39.88 -7.92
N GLN A 59 -3.83 -39.11 -9.01
CA GLN A 59 -4.44 -39.58 -10.25
C GLN A 59 -3.66 -40.75 -10.89
N GLN A 60 -2.34 -40.73 -10.84
CA GLN A 60 -1.52 -41.87 -11.31
C GLN A 60 -1.74 -43.13 -10.45
N GLU A 61 -2.02 -42.96 -9.16
CA GLU A 61 -2.36 -44.05 -8.24
C GLU A 61 -3.81 -44.54 -8.38
N GLY A 62 -4.60 -43.91 -9.26
CA GLY A 62 -5.97 -44.31 -9.59
C GLY A 62 -7.05 -43.69 -8.69
N GLU A 63 -6.71 -42.67 -7.89
CA GLU A 63 -7.70 -41.93 -7.12
C GLU A 63 -8.56 -41.02 -8.02
N ASN A 64 -9.86 -40.93 -7.73
CA ASN A 64 -10.74 -39.95 -8.37
C ASN A 64 -10.72 -38.63 -7.60
N THR A 65 -10.02 -37.63 -8.15
CA THR A 65 -9.79 -36.32 -7.52
C THR A 65 -10.54 -35.17 -8.19
N SER A 66 -11.44 -35.42 -9.15
CA SER A 66 -12.01 -34.34 -9.99
C SER A 66 -12.81 -33.29 -9.21
N TRP A 67 -13.50 -33.67 -8.13
CA TRP A 67 -14.22 -32.72 -7.27
C TRP A 67 -13.25 -31.80 -6.53
N LYS A 68 -12.14 -32.35 -6.01
CA LYS A 68 -11.09 -31.60 -5.30
C LYS A 68 -10.39 -30.61 -6.23
N GLU A 69 -10.15 -31.01 -7.48
CA GLU A 69 -9.55 -30.15 -8.49
C GLU A 69 -10.42 -28.91 -8.76
N SER A 70 -11.74 -29.08 -8.88
CA SER A 70 -12.66 -27.95 -9.10
C SER A 70 -12.71 -26.96 -7.94
N GLU A 71 -12.74 -27.45 -6.69
CA GLU A 71 -12.72 -26.61 -5.49
C GLU A 71 -11.40 -25.84 -5.40
N PHE A 72 -10.29 -26.52 -5.70
CA PHE A 72 -8.97 -25.93 -5.67
C PHE A 72 -8.76 -24.84 -6.72
N GLN A 73 -9.26 -25.04 -7.95
CA GLN A 73 -9.26 -23.99 -8.98
C GLN A 73 -10.08 -22.78 -8.53
N ALA A 74 -11.22 -22.98 -7.86
CA ALA A 74 -12.00 -21.88 -7.31
C ALA A 74 -11.22 -21.10 -6.23
N VAL A 75 -10.52 -21.80 -5.33
CA VAL A 75 -9.65 -21.15 -4.32
C VAL A 75 -8.53 -20.35 -4.98
N ARG A 76 -7.89 -20.90 -6.02
CA ARG A 76 -6.82 -20.20 -6.76
C ARG A 76 -7.33 -18.92 -7.41
N GLN A 77 -8.50 -18.96 -8.04
CA GLN A 77 -9.14 -17.79 -8.64
C GLN A 77 -9.49 -16.74 -7.58
N GLU A 78 -10.02 -17.17 -6.44
CA GLU A 78 -10.39 -16.25 -5.35
C GLU A 78 -9.15 -15.57 -4.75
N VAL A 79 -8.05 -16.31 -4.58
CA VAL A 79 -6.78 -15.73 -4.11
C VAL A 79 -6.23 -14.71 -5.12
N GLN A 80 -6.29 -15.01 -6.42
CA GLN A 80 -5.90 -14.04 -7.46
C GLN A 80 -6.76 -12.77 -7.41
N ARG A 81 -8.08 -12.93 -7.22
CA ARG A 81 -9.03 -11.82 -7.10
C ARG A 81 -8.72 -10.96 -5.88
N VAL A 82 -8.46 -11.57 -4.72
CA VAL A 82 -8.08 -10.87 -3.49
C VAL A 82 -6.77 -10.12 -3.69
N VAL A 83 -5.73 -10.76 -4.23
CA VAL A 83 -4.44 -10.11 -4.49
C VAL A 83 -4.61 -8.89 -5.40
N SER A 84 -5.37 -9.03 -6.48
CA SER A 84 -5.62 -7.92 -7.41
C SER A 84 -6.39 -6.78 -6.73
N THR A 85 -7.41 -7.11 -5.93
CA THR A 85 -8.25 -6.11 -5.25
C THR A 85 -7.44 -5.37 -4.19
N GLU A 86 -6.69 -6.08 -3.36
CA GLU A 86 -5.85 -5.49 -2.31
C GLU A 86 -4.74 -4.62 -2.90
N SER A 87 -4.12 -5.04 -4.00
CA SER A 87 -3.12 -4.23 -4.71
C SER A 87 -3.72 -2.90 -5.17
N GLU A 88 -4.90 -2.93 -5.80
CA GLU A 88 -5.59 -1.72 -6.24
C GLU A 88 -5.94 -0.80 -5.06
N LEU A 89 -6.47 -1.36 -3.96
CA LEU A 89 -6.80 -0.59 -2.76
C LEU A 89 -5.56 0.07 -2.13
N ILE A 90 -4.43 -0.64 -2.06
CA ILE A 90 -3.16 -0.10 -1.55
C ILE A 90 -2.71 1.08 -2.42
N HIS A 91 -2.72 0.93 -3.76
CA HIS A 91 -2.31 2.00 -4.67
C HIS A 91 -3.23 3.22 -4.60
N GLN A 92 -4.55 3.00 -4.59
CA GLN A 92 -5.53 4.09 -4.50
C GLN A 92 -5.44 4.82 -3.16
N GLY A 93 -5.36 4.08 -2.06
CA GLY A 93 -5.24 4.64 -0.71
C GLY A 93 -3.97 5.47 -0.54
N TYR A 94 -2.83 4.94 -0.99
CA TYR A 94 -1.56 5.66 -0.97
C TYR A 94 -1.60 6.91 -1.85
N GLY A 95 -2.12 6.81 -3.07
CA GLY A 95 -2.25 7.95 -3.98
C GLY A 95 -3.07 9.09 -3.38
N GLN A 96 -4.23 8.76 -2.80
CA GLN A 96 -5.10 9.73 -2.15
C GLN A 96 -4.46 10.36 -0.90
N ALA A 97 -3.82 9.56 -0.06
CA ALA A 97 -3.13 10.04 1.14
C ALA A 97 -1.99 10.99 0.77
N ARG A 98 -1.17 10.60 -0.20
CA ARG A 98 -0.04 11.42 -0.68
C ARG A 98 -0.49 12.75 -1.25
N LEU A 99 -1.53 12.77 -2.10
CA LEU A 99 -2.10 14.00 -2.65
C LEU A 99 -2.60 14.93 -1.53
N THR A 100 -3.36 14.36 -0.58
CA THR A 100 -3.89 15.13 0.56
C THR A 100 -2.77 15.76 1.40
N ILE A 101 -1.68 15.03 1.64
CA ILE A 101 -0.54 15.56 2.40
C ILE A 101 0.19 16.63 1.58
N GLN A 102 0.39 16.42 0.28
CA GLN A 102 1.04 17.38 -0.60
C GLN A 102 0.26 18.70 -0.68
N ASP A 103 -1.07 18.64 -0.83
CA ASP A 103 -1.93 19.83 -0.85
C ASP A 103 -1.81 20.63 0.46
N ASN A 104 -1.69 19.93 1.60
CA ASN A 104 -1.47 20.58 2.89
C ASN A 104 -0.09 21.25 2.99
N ILE A 105 0.96 20.60 2.47
CA ILE A 105 2.31 21.18 2.41
C ILE A 105 2.29 22.45 1.57
N ASP A 106 1.71 22.38 0.37
CA ASP A 106 1.60 23.52 -0.55
C ASP A 106 0.83 24.68 0.08
N GLN A 107 -0.27 24.38 0.79
CA GLN A 107 -1.05 25.38 1.51
C GLN A 107 -0.24 26.03 2.65
N LEU A 108 0.50 25.25 3.45
CA LEU A 108 1.36 25.78 4.51
C LEU A 108 2.50 26.63 3.95
N HIS A 109 3.07 26.26 2.80
CA HIS A 109 4.06 27.10 2.11
C HIS A 109 3.46 28.41 1.62
N LYS A 110 2.25 28.39 1.05
CA LYS A 110 1.54 29.60 0.63
C LYS A 110 1.28 30.53 1.83
N GLU A 111 0.78 29.98 2.93
CA GLU A 111 0.55 30.73 4.18
C GLU A 111 1.84 31.36 4.69
N ARG A 112 2.93 30.59 4.76
CA ARG A 112 4.23 31.09 5.22
C ARG A 112 4.77 32.20 4.32
N ASN A 113 4.62 32.06 3.01
CA ASN A 113 5.13 33.01 2.03
C ASN A 113 4.28 34.28 1.93
N ALA A 114 3.02 34.24 2.38
CA ALA A 114 2.14 35.41 2.46
C ALA A 114 2.48 36.33 3.65
N LEU A 115 3.27 35.87 4.61
CA LEU A 115 3.65 36.65 5.80
C LEU A 115 4.74 37.70 5.47
N PRO A 116 4.55 38.97 5.89
CA PRO A 116 5.47 40.07 5.57
C PRO A 116 6.82 39.95 6.29
N TRP A 117 7.91 40.37 5.64
CA TRP A 117 9.30 40.26 6.13
C TRP A 117 9.81 41.50 6.87
N ASP A 118 8.90 42.42 7.15
CA ASP A 118 9.16 43.80 7.56
C ASP A 118 9.06 44.01 9.08
#